data_AF-A0A920TLB1-F1
#
_entry.id   AF-A0A920TLB1-F1
#
_cell.length_a   1.000
_cell.length_b   1.000
_cell.length_c   1.000
_cell.angle_alpha   90.00
_cell.angle_beta   90.00
_cell.angle_gamma   90.00
#
_symmetry.space_group_name_H-M   'P 1'
#
loop_
_entity.id
_entity.type
_entity.pdbx_description
1 polymer ?
#
loop_
_entity_poly.entity_id
_entity_poly.type
_entity_poly.pdbx_seq_one_letter_code
_entity_poly.pdbx_strand_id
1 'polypeptide(L)' 'MKRTFLYDKHIGFNAKMVPFAGFIMPLHYTGITDEHNAVRTSVGVFD' A
#
# COMPACT_ATOMS: atom_id res chain seq x y z
N MET A 1 -2.94 -9.41 -14.02
CA MET A 1 -3.39 -8.27 -13.19
C MET A 1 -2.66 -7.02 -13.62
N LYS A 2 -3.34 -5.88 -13.60
CA LYS A 2 -2.77 -4.57 -13.94
C LYS A 2 -1.87 -4.06 -12.80
N ARG A 3 -0.95 -3.15 -13.11
CA ARG A 3 -0.04 -2.50 -12.16
C ARG A 3 -0.25 -0.99 -12.24
N THR A 4 -0.16 -0.31 -11.10
CA THR A 4 -0.14 1.15 -11.07
C THR A 4 1.25 1.66 -11.46
N PHE A 5 1.35 2.96 -11.76
CA PHE A 5 2.65 3.60 -12.06
C PHE A 5 3.60 3.57 -10.85
N LEU A 6 3.06 3.45 -9.63
CA LEU A 6 3.83 3.39 -8.39
C LEU A 6 4.17 1.97 -7.93
N TYR A 7 3.84 0.94 -8.72
CA TYR A 7 4.07 -0.47 -8.38
C TYR A 7 5.51 -0.76 -7.90
N ASP A 8 6.52 -0.26 -8.62
CA ASP A 8 7.92 -0.51 -8.27
C ASP A 8 8.32 0.19 -6.96
N LYS A 9 7.68 1.31 -6.60
CA LYS A 9 7.87 1.95 -5.29
C LYS A 9 7.29 1.09 -4.17
N HIS A 10 6.12 0.48 -4.38
CA HIS A 10 5.50 -0.41 -3.38
C HIS A 10 6.38 -1.62 -3.08
N ILE A 11 6.97 -2.22 -4.12
CA ILE A 11 7.94 -3.30 -3.97
C ILE A 11 9.20 -2.81 -3.24
N GLY A 12 9.72 -1.62 -3.59
CA GLY A 12 10.86 -1.01 -2.92
C GLY A 12 10.63 -0.73 -1.42
N PHE A 13 9.38 -0.48 -1.02
CA PHE A 13 8.99 -0.32 0.39
C PHE A 13 8.55 -1.63 1.07
N ASN A 14 8.79 -2.79 0.44
CA ASN A 14 8.41 -4.11 0.96
C ASN A 14 6.92 -4.25 1.30
N ALA A 15 6.05 -3.58 0.52
CA ALA A 15 4.62 -3.69 0.71
C ALA A 15 4.12 -5.12 0.48
N LYS A 16 3.16 -5.57 1.28
CA LYS A 16 2.45 -6.83 1.06
C LYS A 16 1.47 -6.66 -0.10
N MET A 17 1.83 -7.15 -1.28
CA MET A 17 1.01 -6.99 -2.48
C MET A 17 -0.11 -8.04 -2.59
N VAL A 18 -1.31 -7.62 -3.00
CA VAL A 18 -2.48 -8.50 -3.17
C VAL A 18 -3.27 -8.20 -4.45
N PRO A 19 -3.99 -9.19 -5.00
CA PRO A 19 -4.99 -8.96 -6.05
C PRO A 19 -6.17 -8.13 -5.51
N PHE A 20 -6.46 -6.99 -6.13
CA PHE A 20 -7.64 -6.19 -5.83
C PHE A 20 -8.20 -5.54 -7.10
N ALA A 21 -9.49 -5.77 -7.39
CA ALA A 21 -10.20 -5.20 -8.55
C ALA A 21 -9.45 -5.33 -9.91
N GLY A 22 -8.72 -6.42 -10.11
CA GLY A 22 -7.93 -6.67 -11.32
C GLY A 22 -6.53 -6.02 -11.33
N PHE A 23 -6.15 -5.31 -10.27
CA PHE A 23 -4.81 -4.74 -10.04
C PHE A 23 -4.03 -5.52 -8.97
N ILE A 24 -2.70 -5.36 -8.97
CA ILE A 24 -1.84 -5.74 -7.85
C ILE A 24 -1.58 -4.48 -7.02
N MET A 25 -2.12 -4.45 -5.80
CA MET A 25 -2.11 -3.27 -4.91
C MET A 25 -1.46 -3.60 -3.55
N PRO A 26 -0.89 -2.62 -2.85
CA PRO A 26 -0.35 -2.81 -1.50
C PRO A 26 -1.48 -2.99 -0.48
N LEU A 27 -1.45 -4.07 0.32
CA LEU A 27 -2.35 -4.29 1.45
C LEU A 27 -1.91 -3.53 2.70
N HIS A 28 -0.61 -3.49 2.94
CA HIS A 28 0.08 -2.71 3.98
C HIS A 28 1.59 -2.72 3.70
N TYR A 29 2.31 -1.77 4.30
CA TYR A 29 3.77 -1.64 4.30
C TYR A 29 4.36 -2.02 5.65
N THR A 30 3.84 -1.47 6.75
CA THR A 30 4.33 -1.76 8.11
C THR A 30 3.32 -2.58 8.91
N GLY A 31 2.04 -2.35 8.67
CA GLY A 31 0.95 -3.04 9.36
C GLY A 31 -0.34 -2.22 9.32
N ILE A 32 -1.48 -2.91 9.23
CA ILE A 32 -2.78 -2.27 9.06
C ILE A 32 -3.10 -1.30 10.22
N THR A 33 -2.80 -1.69 11.46
CA THR A 33 -3.01 -0.84 12.64
C THR A 33 -2.09 0.37 12.65
N ASP A 34 -0.83 0.19 12.28
CA ASP A 34 0.15 1.28 12.28
C ASP A 34 -0.18 2.34 11.23
N GLU A 35 -0.57 1.90 10.03
CA GLU A 35 -1.01 2.80 8.95
C GLU A 35 -2.32 3.49 9.29
N HIS A 36 -3.26 2.79 9.94
CA HIS A 36 -4.47 3.42 10.46
C HIS A 36 -4.14 4.52 11.47
N ASN A 37 -3.25 4.25 12.42
CA ASN A 37 -2.82 5.21 13.42
C ASN A 37 -2.09 6.40 12.79
N ALA A 38 -1.26 6.17 11.75
CA ALA A 38 -0.60 7.24 11.00
C ALA A 38 -1.61 8.21 10.38
N VAL A 39 -2.67 7.69 9.73
CA VAL A 39 -3.76 8.52 9.18
C VAL A 39 -4.50 9.30 10.26
N ARG A 40 -4.71 8.71 11.44
CA ARG A 40 -5.49 9.33 12.54
C ARG A 40 -4.72 10.40 13.29
N THR A 41 -3.41 10.23 13.41
CA THR A 41 -2.55 11.10 14.24
C THR A 41 -1.67 12.05 13.41
N SER A 42 -1.56 11.82 12.11
CA SER A 42 -0.69 12.58 11.21
C SER A 42 -1.22 12.58 9.77
N VAL A 43 -0.53 11.91 8.84
CA VAL A 43 -0.87 11.82 7.41
C VAL A 43 -0.65 10.38 6.95
N GLY A 44 -1.59 9.84 6.17
CA GLY A 44 -1.38 8.63 5.38
C GLY A 44 -1.50 8.95 3.89
N VAL A 45 -0.63 8.33 3.09
CA VAL A 45 -0.61 8.48 1.62
C VAL A 45 -1.03 7.16 1.00
N PHE A 46 -1.94 7.21 0.04
CA PHE A 46 -2.48 6.05 -0.67
C PHE A 46 -2.24 6.24 -2.18
N ASP A 47 -1.88 5.15 -2.86
CA ASP A 47 -1.84 5.04 -4.33
C ASP A 47 -3.19 4.48 -4.84
#